data_AF-A0A947EDM7-F1
#
_entry.id   AF-A0A947EDM7-F1
#
_cell.length_a   1.000
_cell.length_b   1.000
_cell.length_c   1.000
_cell.angle_alpha   90.00
_cell.angle_beta   90.00
_cell.angle_gamma   90.00
#
_symmetry.space_group_name_H-M   'P 1'
#
loop_
_entity.id
_entity.type
_entity.pdbx_description
1 polymer ?
#
loop_
_entity_poly.entity_id
_entity_poly.type
_entity_poly.pdbx_seq_one_letter_code
_entity_poly.pdbx_strand_id
1 'polypeptide(L)'
;DDCEMLLLDDPVLRLEPDCVDVIVGEVKQGHAQLNPGIKDHGVLHSVLRRAEWLYDGDLSTVIQALQEDLVAYTPARGGKGRIRTRLVAFGRADESDLHMIQISHMVGTMLRFFDEHEEAFKPVQFRDPAPAFLRLLLKAGFDVSKAEEPRS
;
A
#
# COMPACT_ATOMS: atom_id res chain seq x y z
N ASP A 1 -10.56 -15.96 -24.89
CA ASP A 1 -9.94 -15.72 -23.59
C ASP A 1 -8.97 -14.56 -23.70
N ASP A 2 -9.50 -13.34 -23.69
CA ASP A 2 -8.69 -12.14 -23.56
C ASP A 2 -8.53 -11.86 -22.06
N CYS A 3 -7.29 -11.95 -21.58
CA CYS A 3 -6.95 -11.55 -20.23
C CYS A 3 -6.71 -10.04 -20.23
N GLU A 4 -7.68 -9.28 -19.73
CA GLU A 4 -7.52 -7.85 -19.54
C GLU A 4 -6.78 -7.57 -18.22
N MET A 5 -5.63 -6.91 -18.31
CA MET A 5 -4.87 -6.48 -17.14
C MET A 5 -5.33 -5.06 -16.76
N LEU A 6 -6.03 -4.95 -15.64
CA LEU A 6 -6.37 -3.67 -15.05
C LEU A 6 -5.18 -3.16 -14.22
N LEU A 7 -4.76 -1.93 -14.47
CA LEU A 7 -3.65 -1.29 -13.76
C LEU A 7 -4.21 -0.15 -12.89
N LEU A 8 -3.99 -0.25 -11.59
CA LEU A 8 -4.24 0.84 -10.66
C LEU A 8 -2.97 1.71 -10.61
N ASP A 9 -3.09 2.95 -11.09
CA ASP A 9 -2.04 3.96 -10.95
C ASP A 9 -2.33 4.83 -9.72
N ASP A 10 -1.38 4.87 -8.79
CA ASP A 10 -1.46 5.70 -7.59
C ASP A 10 -0.16 6.51 -7.42
N PRO A 11 -0.19 7.83 -7.71
CA PRO A 11 1.00 8.67 -7.63
C PRO A 11 1.54 8.80 -6.19
N VAL A 12 0.72 8.59 -5.16
CA VAL A 12 1.18 8.60 -3.76
C VAL A 12 2.11 7.43 -3.47
N LEU A 13 1.95 6.30 -4.18
CA LEU A 13 2.87 5.18 -4.04
C LEU A 13 4.26 5.50 -4.59
N ARG A 14 4.42 6.50 -5.47
CA ARG A 14 5.71 6.92 -6.06
C ARG A 14 6.49 5.71 -6.59
N LEU A 15 5.81 4.86 -7.37
CA LEU A 15 6.39 3.64 -7.91
C LEU A 15 7.53 4.00 -8.88
N GLU A 16 8.61 3.22 -8.83
CA GLU A 16 9.77 3.40 -9.70
C GLU A 16 9.76 2.35 -10.82
N PRO A 17 10.19 2.70 -12.04
CA PRO A 17 10.39 1.72 -13.11
C PRO A 17 11.33 0.59 -12.67
N ASP A 18 11.03 -0.63 -13.12
CA ASP A 18 11.81 -1.84 -12.84
C ASP A 18 12.05 -2.11 -11.34
N CYS A 19 11.13 -1.65 -10.49
CA CYS A 19 11.21 -1.80 -9.05
C CYS A 19 9.92 -2.43 -8.49
N VAL A 20 10.08 -3.49 -7.70
CA VAL A 20 9.01 -4.00 -6.84
C VAL A 20 9.02 -3.20 -5.54
N ASP A 21 7.88 -2.68 -5.12
CA ASP A 21 7.74 -1.94 -3.86
C ASP A 21 7.07 -2.84 -2.82
N VAL A 22 7.83 -3.21 -1.77
CA VAL A 22 7.35 -4.02 -0.65
C VAL A 22 7.06 -3.09 0.52
N ILE A 23 5.77 -2.89 0.80
CA ILE A 23 5.31 -2.02 1.89
C ILE A 23 5.03 -2.86 3.13
N VAL A 24 5.74 -2.57 4.22
CA VAL A 24 5.42 -3.07 5.55
C VAL A 24 4.57 -2.03 6.26
N GLY A 25 3.27 -2.29 6.28
CA GLY A 25 2.26 -1.36 6.77
C GLY A 25 1.91 -1.53 8.24
N GLU A 26 1.72 -0.41 8.95
CA GLU A 26 0.97 -0.36 10.21
C GLU A 26 -0.25 0.55 10.05
N VAL A 27 -1.44 0.06 10.44
CA VAL A 27 -2.69 0.84 10.39
C VAL A 27 -2.97 1.46 11.75
N LYS A 28 -3.21 2.78 11.79
CA LYS A 28 -3.52 3.55 12.99
C LYS A 28 -4.97 3.99 13.01
N GLN A 29 -5.58 3.97 14.21
CA GLN A 29 -6.93 4.50 14.44
C GLN A 29 -6.99 6.05 14.44
N GLY A 30 -5.85 6.72 14.54
CA GLY A 30 -5.73 8.18 14.65
C GLY A 30 -4.72 8.76 13.64
N HIS A 31 -3.90 9.70 14.10
CA HIS A 31 -2.81 10.21 13.28
C HIS A 31 -1.87 9.08 12.86
N ALA A 32 -1.57 9.03 11.56
CA ALA A 32 -0.54 8.19 11.01
C ALA A 32 0.75 8.64 11.69
N GLN A 33 1.36 7.75 12.45
CA GLN A 33 2.72 7.86 12.97
C GLN A 33 3.25 6.42 13.06
N LEU A 34 4.48 6.18 12.62
CA LEU A 34 5.10 4.86 12.77
C LEU A 34 5.32 4.58 14.26
N ASN A 35 4.86 3.42 14.75
CA ASN A 35 5.24 2.97 16.07
C ASN A 35 6.75 2.71 16.11
N PRO A 36 7.51 3.20 17.11
CA PRO A 36 8.91 2.79 17.28
C PRO A 36 9.10 1.27 17.27
N GLY A 37 8.11 0.51 17.76
CA GLY A 37 8.11 -0.96 17.75
C GLY A 37 8.00 -1.59 16.36
N ILE A 38 7.63 -0.86 15.31
CA ILE A 38 7.64 -1.39 13.93
C ILE A 38 9.07 -1.63 13.43
N LYS A 39 10.05 -0.95 14.03
CA LYS A 39 11.48 -1.19 13.78
C LYS A 39 12.03 -2.37 14.58
N ASP A 40 11.21 -3.05 15.39
CA ASP A 40 11.68 -4.21 16.14
C ASP A 40 12.16 -5.31 15.17
N HIS A 41 13.35 -5.84 15.44
CA HIS A 41 13.99 -6.81 14.56
C HIS A 41 13.14 -8.08 14.41
N GLY A 42 12.55 -8.58 15.51
CA GLY A 42 11.73 -9.78 15.49
C GLY A 42 10.43 -9.58 14.70
N VAL A 43 9.82 -8.40 14.82
CA VAL A 43 8.65 -8.01 14.03
C VAL A 43 8.98 -7.95 12.54
N LEU A 44 10.01 -7.18 12.15
CA LEU A 44 10.41 -7.03 10.75
C LEU A 44 10.80 -8.37 10.12
N HIS A 45 11.59 -9.17 10.83
CA HIS A 45 11.98 -10.50 10.38
C HIS A 45 10.76 -11.39 10.14
N SER A 46 9.83 -11.46 11.09
CA SER A 46 8.60 -12.26 10.97
C SER A 46 7.74 -11.82 9.77
N VAL A 47 7.63 -10.51 9.54
CA VAL A 47 6.85 -9.97 8.42
C VAL A 47 7.50 -10.28 7.08
N LEU A 48 8.78 -9.93 6.94
CA LEU A 48 9.49 -10.01 5.66
C LEU A 48 9.83 -11.43 5.25
N ARG A 49 9.90 -12.39 6.18
CA ARG A 49 10.15 -13.80 5.87
C ARG A 49 9.16 -14.38 4.85
N ARG A 50 7.93 -13.88 4.80
CA ARG A 50 6.92 -14.30 3.80
C ARG A 50 7.27 -13.87 2.37
N ALA A 51 8.08 -12.81 2.25
CA ALA A 51 8.53 -12.23 1.01
C ALA A 51 10.03 -12.46 0.77
N GLU A 52 10.70 -13.27 1.60
CA GLU A 52 12.15 -13.53 1.54
C GLU A 52 12.60 -13.98 0.14
N TRP A 53 11.74 -14.74 -0.55
CA TRP A 53 11.99 -15.23 -1.90
C TRP A 53 12.17 -14.13 -2.96
N LEU A 54 11.74 -12.90 -2.69
CA LEU A 54 11.96 -11.76 -3.57
C LEU A 54 13.42 -11.30 -3.55
N TYR A 55 14.12 -11.43 -2.42
CA TYR A 55 15.40 -10.77 -2.19
C TYR A 55 16.60 -11.61 -2.69
N ASP A 56 17.55 -10.94 -3.33
CA ASP A 56 18.88 -11.48 -3.65
C ASP A 56 19.89 -11.11 -2.55
N GLY A 57 19.82 -11.80 -1.40
CA GLY A 57 20.69 -11.55 -0.26
C GLY A 57 20.11 -12.00 1.08
N ASP A 58 20.83 -11.68 2.16
CA ASP A 58 20.39 -11.92 3.54
C ASP A 58 19.31 -10.89 3.92
N LEU A 59 18.20 -11.40 4.44
CA LEU A 59 17.10 -10.58 4.92
C LEU A 59 17.53 -9.66 6.09
N SER A 60 18.55 -10.07 6.86
CA SER A 60 19.11 -9.28 7.96
C SER A 60 19.62 -7.91 7.49
N THR A 61 20.19 -7.82 6.28
CA THR A 61 20.65 -6.56 5.68
C THR A 61 19.48 -5.63 5.35
N VAL A 62 18.38 -6.18 4.84
CA VAL A 62 17.15 -5.41 4.57
C VAL A 62 16.59 -4.87 5.90
N ILE A 63 16.51 -5.71 6.93
CA ILE A 63 15.99 -5.34 8.23
C ILE A 63 16.82 -4.21 8.84
N GLN A 64 18.15 -4.31 8.81
CA GLN A 64 19.03 -3.27 9.32
C GLN A 64 18.79 -1.93 8.61
N ALA A 65 18.73 -1.93 7.28
CA ALA A 65 18.46 -0.71 6.51
C ALA A 65 17.08 -0.10 6.85
N LEU A 66 16.04 -0.93 7.08
CA LEU A 66 14.72 -0.45 7.51
C LEU A 66 14.74 0.16 8.91
N GLN A 67 15.58 -0.37 9.81
CA GLN A 67 15.73 0.17 11.16
C GLN A 67 16.41 1.54 11.15
N GLU A 68 17.40 1.72 10.28
CA GLU A 68 18.15 2.96 10.12
C GLU A 68 17.31 4.02 9.37
N ASP A 69 16.88 3.70 8.15
CA ASP A 69 16.39 4.69 7.17
C ASP A 69 14.91 4.57 6.84
N LEU A 70 14.17 3.59 7.41
CA LEU A 70 12.77 3.27 7.07
C LEU A 70 12.55 2.76 5.64
N VAL A 71 13.59 2.72 4.82
CA VAL A 71 13.60 2.25 3.44
C VAL A 71 14.87 1.47 3.16
N ALA A 72 14.76 0.40 2.38
CA ALA A 72 15.87 -0.40 1.91
C ALA A 72 15.74 -0.62 0.41
N TYR A 73 16.86 -0.52 -0.30
CA TYR A 73 16.94 -0.89 -1.72
C TYR A 73 17.85 -2.10 -1.85
N THR A 74 17.34 -3.14 -2.51
CA THR A 74 18.09 -4.38 -2.72
C THR A 74 17.88 -4.91 -4.14
N PRO A 75 18.79 -5.74 -4.66
CA PRO A 75 18.56 -6.41 -5.92
C PRO A 75 17.42 -7.43 -5.80
N ALA A 76 16.61 -7.53 -6.85
CA ALA A 76 15.60 -8.57 -6.94
C ALA A 76 16.24 -9.93 -7.27
N ARG A 77 15.77 -10.99 -6.62
CA ARG A 77 16.17 -12.37 -6.93
C ARG A 77 15.84 -12.68 -8.38
N GLY A 78 16.82 -13.22 -9.11
CA GLY A 78 16.73 -13.43 -10.55
C GLY A 78 17.40 -12.33 -11.38
N GLY A 79 18.02 -11.33 -10.73
CA GLY A 79 19.03 -10.44 -11.34
C GLY A 79 18.49 -9.36 -12.28
N LYS A 80 17.18 -9.15 -12.33
CA LYS A 80 16.56 -8.06 -13.10
C LYS A 80 15.68 -7.21 -12.18
N GLY A 81 16.00 -5.93 -12.11
CA GLY A 81 15.24 -4.95 -11.31
C GLY A 81 15.68 -4.86 -9.86
N ARG A 82 14.98 -4.02 -9.12
CA ARG A 82 15.24 -3.70 -7.71
C ARG A 82 14.02 -3.99 -6.85
N ILE A 83 14.25 -4.14 -5.55
CA ILE A 83 13.22 -4.15 -4.53
C ILE A 83 13.44 -2.94 -3.65
N ARG A 84 12.42 -2.09 -3.56
CA ARG A 84 12.30 -1.06 -2.55
C ARG A 84 11.43 -1.62 -1.44
N THR A 85 11.97 -1.78 -0.25
CA THR A 85 11.20 -2.17 0.93
C THR A 85 11.08 -0.96 1.83
N ARG A 86 9.88 -0.63 2.30
CA ARG A 86 9.67 0.55 3.16
C ARG A 86 8.64 0.32 4.24
N LEU A 87 8.85 0.99 5.38
CA LEU A 87 7.87 1.04 6.46
C LEU A 87 6.89 2.17 6.18
N VAL A 88 5.59 1.87 6.28
CA VAL A 88 4.53 2.85 6.01
C VAL A 88 3.48 2.82 7.12
N ALA A 89 3.13 3.99 7.65
CA ALA A 89 1.98 4.17 8.53
C ALA A 89 0.76 4.61 7.72
N PHE A 90 -0.33 3.87 7.87
CA PHE A 90 -1.64 4.18 7.31
C PHE A 90 -2.50 4.82 8.39
N GLY A 91 -3.02 6.03 8.15
CA GLY A 91 -3.84 6.73 9.14
C GLY A 91 -4.34 8.09 8.67
N ARG A 92 -4.63 8.98 9.62
CA ARG A 92 -4.90 10.40 9.33
C ARG A 92 -3.57 11.17 9.27
N ALA A 93 -3.37 11.97 8.24
CA ALA A 93 -2.22 12.86 8.14
C ALA A 93 -2.66 14.13 7.40
N ASP A 94 -1.84 15.17 7.40
CA ASP A 94 -2.07 16.34 6.56
C ASP A 94 -1.78 16.02 5.10
N GLU A 95 -0.66 15.33 4.85
CA GLU A 95 -0.20 14.92 3.53
C GLU A 95 0.25 13.45 3.53
N SER A 96 0.26 12.84 2.34
CA SER A 96 0.86 11.51 2.15
C SER A 96 2.28 11.64 1.58
N ASP A 97 3.20 10.83 2.09
CA ASP A 97 4.61 10.82 1.68
C ASP A 97 5.15 9.38 1.52
N LEU A 98 6.47 9.22 1.55
CA LEU A 98 7.11 7.91 1.38
C LEU A 98 6.79 6.93 2.52
N HIS A 99 6.52 7.41 3.72
CA HIS A 99 6.31 6.59 4.93
C HIS A 99 4.91 6.76 5.52
N MET A 100 4.10 7.64 4.97
CA MET A 100 2.78 8.00 5.49
C MET A 100 1.77 7.97 4.36
N ILE A 101 0.73 7.14 4.47
CA ILE A 101 -0.37 7.11 3.49
C ILE A 101 -1.69 7.37 4.20
N GLN A 102 -2.42 8.38 3.73
CA GLN A 102 -3.74 8.68 4.26
C GLN A 102 -4.73 7.56 3.93
N ILE A 103 -5.50 7.10 4.91
CA ILE A 103 -6.59 6.13 4.66
C ILE A 103 -7.63 6.71 3.71
N SER A 104 -7.91 8.01 3.81
CA SER A 104 -8.84 8.70 2.89
C SER A 104 -8.37 8.67 1.44
N HIS A 105 -7.06 8.78 1.22
CA HIS A 105 -6.47 8.65 -0.12
C HIS A 105 -6.70 7.24 -0.66
N MET A 106 -6.35 6.20 0.12
CA MET A 106 -6.54 4.81 -0.28
C MET A 106 -7.99 4.48 -0.61
N VAL A 107 -8.95 4.92 0.21
CA VAL A 107 -10.38 4.71 -0.07
C VAL A 107 -10.81 5.44 -1.34
N GLY A 108 -10.39 6.70 -1.52
CA GLY A 108 -10.68 7.48 -2.72
C GLY A 108 -10.11 6.86 -3.99
N THR A 109 -8.87 6.38 -3.96
CA THR A 109 -8.23 5.67 -5.07
C THR A 109 -8.99 4.39 -5.43
N MET A 110 -9.37 3.58 -4.44
CA MET A 110 -10.12 2.34 -4.68
C MET A 110 -11.51 2.59 -5.27
N LEU A 111 -12.22 3.61 -4.79
CA LEU A 111 -13.53 3.96 -5.31
C LEU A 111 -13.44 4.46 -6.76
N ARG A 112 -12.48 5.33 -7.05
CA ARG A 112 -12.23 5.81 -8.42
C ARG A 112 -11.88 4.65 -9.36
N PHE A 113 -11.03 3.74 -8.91
CA PHE A 113 -10.65 2.56 -9.69
C PHE A 113 -11.84 1.63 -9.98
N PHE A 114 -12.77 1.47 -9.04
CA PHE A 114 -13.99 0.70 -9.28
C PHE A 114 -14.95 1.39 -10.25
N ASP A 115 -15.04 2.72 -10.18
CA ASP A 115 -15.88 3.53 -11.07
C ASP A 115 -15.35 3.51 -12.51
N GLU A 116 -14.04 3.75 -12.69
CA GLU A 116 -13.37 3.75 -14.00
C GLU A 116 -13.44 2.40 -14.73
N HIS A 117 -13.59 1.31 -13.98
CA HIS A 117 -13.61 -0.06 -14.51
C HIS A 117 -14.91 -0.82 -14.18
N GLU A 118 -16.04 -0.11 -14.04
CA GLU A 118 -17.31 -0.70 -13.60
C GLU A 118 -17.67 -1.97 -14.39
N GLU A 119 -17.56 -1.93 -15.73
CA GLU A 119 -17.88 -3.04 -16.62
C GLU A 119 -17.05 -4.30 -16.33
N ALA A 120 -15.75 -4.14 -16.06
CA ALA A 120 -14.86 -5.25 -15.73
C ALA A 120 -15.19 -5.86 -14.36
N PHE A 121 -15.70 -5.05 -13.42
CA PHE A 121 -16.07 -5.52 -12.09
C PHE A 121 -17.50 -6.07 -11.99
N LYS A 122 -18.40 -5.80 -12.95
CA LYS A 122 -19.79 -6.33 -12.97
C LYS A 122 -19.89 -7.82 -12.61
N PRO A 123 -19.15 -8.74 -13.25
CA PRO A 123 -19.23 -10.17 -12.96
C PRO A 123 -18.45 -10.61 -11.70
N VAL A 124 -17.62 -9.75 -11.11
CA VAL A 124 -16.72 -10.11 -10.01
C VAL A 124 -17.49 -10.28 -8.70
N GLN A 125 -17.34 -11.45 -8.07
CA GLN A 125 -17.74 -11.69 -6.69
C GLN A 125 -16.58 -11.35 -5.75
N PHE A 126 -16.74 -10.30 -4.95
CA PHE A 126 -15.79 -9.95 -3.90
C PHE A 126 -15.98 -10.90 -2.71
N ARG A 127 -14.93 -11.63 -2.35
CA ARG A 127 -14.93 -12.50 -1.15
C ARG A 127 -14.72 -11.69 0.13
N ASP A 128 -13.97 -10.60 0.04
CA ASP A 128 -13.67 -9.75 1.18
C ASP A 128 -14.74 -8.67 1.39
N PRO A 129 -15.19 -8.44 2.64
CA PRO A 129 -16.32 -7.57 2.94
C PRO A 129 -16.02 -6.09 2.68
N ALA A 130 -14.77 -5.64 2.84
CA ALA A 130 -14.39 -4.24 2.65
C ALA A 130 -14.56 -3.76 1.18
N PRO A 131 -13.92 -4.38 0.16
CA PRO A 131 -14.12 -3.97 -1.22
C PRO A 131 -15.55 -4.21 -1.71
N ALA A 132 -16.22 -5.27 -1.22
CA ALA A 132 -17.62 -5.52 -1.50
C ALA A 132 -18.50 -4.35 -1.04
N PHE A 133 -18.28 -3.85 0.18
CA PHE A 133 -19.04 -2.74 0.74
C PHE A 133 -18.78 -1.42 -0.01
N LEU A 134 -17.52 -1.11 -0.33
CA LEU A 134 -17.17 0.09 -1.11
C LEU A 134 -17.88 0.09 -2.47
N ARG A 135 -17.91 -1.05 -3.15
CA ARG A 135 -18.65 -1.19 -4.41
C ARG A 135 -20.16 -1.05 -4.25
N LEU A 136 -20.73 -1.51 -3.14
CA LEU A 136 -22.16 -1.31 -2.85
C LEU A 136 -22.51 0.17 -2.70
N LEU A 137 -21.63 0.97 -2.07
CA LEU A 137 -21.83 2.42 -1.96
C LEU A 137 -21.89 3.09 -3.35
N LEU A 138 -20.95 2.76 -4.23
CA LEU A 138 -20.95 3.27 -5.62
C LEU A 138 -22.22 2.86 -6.37
N LYS A 139 -22.61 1.59 -6.30
CA LYS A 139 -23.84 1.09 -6.93
C LYS A 139 -25.11 1.75 -6.40
N ALA A 140 -25.11 2.17 -5.14
CA ALA A 140 -26.22 2.89 -4.54
C ALA A 140 -26.20 4.40 -4.84
N GLY A 141 -25.22 4.89 -5.62
CA GLY A 141 -25.09 6.28 -6.01
C GLY A 141 -24.49 7.19 -4.95
N PHE A 142 -23.81 6.63 -3.94
CA PHE A 142 -23.06 7.43 -2.97
C PHE A 142 -21.75 7.90 -3.57
N ASP A 143 -21.49 9.20 -3.44
CA ASP A 143 -20.16 9.77 -3.60
C ASP A 143 -19.48 9.86 -2.23
N VAL A 144 -18.20 9.48 -2.15
CA VAL A 144 -17.43 9.47 -0.91
C VAL A 144 -16.32 10.50 -1.02
N SER A 145 -16.57 11.66 -0.45
CA SER A 145 -15.59 12.73 -0.30
C SER A 145 -15.08 12.80 1.15
N LYS A 146 -13.79 13.11 1.34
CA LYS A 146 -13.30 13.55 2.65
C LYS A 146 -14.02 14.85 3.01
N ALA A 147 -14.67 14.92 4.16
CA ALA A 147 -15.24 16.18 4.64
C ALA A 147 -14.11 17.22 4.77
N GLU A 148 -14.30 18.40 4.19
CA GLU A 148 -13.38 19.51 4.40
C GLU A 148 -13.35 19.84 5.89
N GLU A 149 -12.18 19.78 6.51
CA GLU A 149 -12.04 20.28 7.88
C GLU A 149 -12.28 21.79 7.86
N PRO A 150 -13.13 22.34 8.75
CA PRO A 150 -13.37 23.77 8.77
C PRO A 150 -12.05 24.48 9.03
N ARG A 151 -11.63 25.31 8.05
CA ARG A 151 -10.46 26.19 8.22
C ARG A 151 -10.71 27.07 9.44
N SER A 152 -9.90 26.88 10.48
CA SER A 152 -9.90 27.69 11.70
C SER A 152 -9.17 29.00 11.45
#